data_AF-A0A4Q7UD46-F1
#
_entry.id   AF-A0A4Q7UD46-F1
#
_cell.length_a   1.000
_cell.length_b   1.000
_cell.length_c   1.000
_cell.angle_alpha   90.00
_cell.angle_beta   90.00
_cell.angle_gamma   90.00
#
_symmetry.space_group_name_H-M   'P 1'
#
loop_
_entity.id
_entity.type
_entity.pdbx_description
1 polymer ?
#
loop_
_entity_poly.entity_id
_entity_poly.type
_entity_poly.pdbx_seq_one_letter_code
_entity_poly.pdbx_strand_id
1 'polypeptide(L)'
;MTDLTDPDPNESPEDPKSTAGASAGSPEGDAPRASTAPTGRRRYLIVASAVAILLAAATSVVFLTQRDSPLEEARQTCGAGRDDWAMLGDDGNSLTLRSVGKERTGLKLEQLQCYLTELKVPDAVIAEIEGTRALDGRQSGEWEDMGASWIYHPDDGLQMIITLSD
;
A
#
# COMPACT_ATOMS: atom_id res chain seq x y z
N MET A 1 46.66 1.28 -48.74
CA MET A 1 47.68 2.33 -48.62
C MET A 1 48.16 2.26 -47.19
N THR A 2 49.35 1.67 -47.01
CA THR A 2 50.32 1.78 -45.89
C THR A 2 49.77 1.91 -44.45
N ASP A 3 49.84 0.95 -43.51
CA ASP A 3 50.93 0.06 -43.04
C ASP A 3 51.69 0.58 -41.78
N LEU A 4 51.89 -0.35 -40.81
CA LEU A 4 52.81 -0.41 -39.65
C LEU A 4 52.64 0.60 -38.48
N THR A 5 52.77 0.24 -37.20
CA THR A 5 53.85 -0.61 -36.63
C THR A 5 53.48 -1.19 -35.24
N ASP A 6 53.71 -2.51 -35.12
CA ASP A 6 53.94 -3.43 -33.98
C ASP A 6 55.05 -3.00 -32.96
N PRO A 7 55.56 -3.83 -32.00
CA PRO A 7 54.98 -4.81 -31.05
C PRO A 7 55.60 -4.80 -29.61
N ASP A 8 55.05 -5.68 -28.76
CA ASP A 8 55.54 -6.54 -27.63
C ASP A 8 57.06 -6.60 -27.29
N PRO A 9 57.51 -6.90 -26.04
CA PRO A 9 57.59 -8.30 -25.55
C PRO A 9 57.40 -8.55 -24.02
N ASN A 10 56.73 -9.66 -23.67
CA ASN A 10 57.24 -10.82 -22.90
C ASN A 10 57.93 -10.55 -21.51
N GLU A 11 57.77 -11.26 -20.40
CA GLU A 11 57.77 -12.71 -20.15
C GLU A 11 57.63 -12.93 -18.61
N SER A 12 57.10 -14.08 -18.19
CA SER A 12 57.10 -14.57 -16.79
C SER A 12 58.26 -15.56 -16.60
N PRO A 13 58.80 -15.74 -15.38
CA PRO A 13 58.96 -17.12 -14.89
C PRO A 13 58.78 -17.30 -13.36
N GLU A 14 58.87 -18.58 -12.96
CA GLU A 14 58.28 -19.27 -11.80
C GLU A 14 59.16 -19.33 -10.51
N ASP A 15 58.49 -19.78 -9.42
CA ASP A 15 58.92 -20.19 -8.05
C ASP A 15 60.20 -21.08 -7.94
N PRO A 16 60.91 -21.15 -6.78
CA PRO A 16 60.62 -22.23 -5.80
C PRO A 16 60.98 -22.06 -4.29
N LYS A 17 60.23 -22.84 -3.50
CA LYS A 17 60.37 -23.44 -2.15
C LYS A 17 61.77 -23.58 -1.48
N SER A 18 61.83 -23.40 -0.15
CA SER A 18 62.84 -24.03 0.74
C SER A 18 62.30 -24.27 2.17
N THR A 19 62.86 -25.28 2.83
CA THR A 19 62.33 -26.07 3.98
C THR A 19 63.21 -26.02 5.25
N ALA A 20 62.57 -26.26 6.41
CA ALA A 20 63.03 -26.97 7.62
C ALA A 20 63.95 -26.31 8.68
N GLY A 21 63.67 -26.61 9.96
CA GLY A 21 64.64 -26.60 11.07
C GLY A 21 64.12 -26.11 12.44
N ALA A 22 64.18 -26.96 13.47
CA ALA A 22 63.62 -26.78 14.82
C ALA A 22 64.60 -26.15 15.85
N SER A 23 64.08 -25.59 16.96
CA SER A 23 64.36 -26.03 18.36
C SER A 23 64.13 -24.93 19.43
N ALA A 24 63.45 -25.36 20.52
CA ALA A 24 63.55 -24.99 21.95
C ALA A 24 63.38 -23.54 22.47
N GLY A 25 62.47 -23.41 23.45
CA GLY A 25 62.53 -22.35 24.47
C GLY A 25 61.17 -21.94 25.06
N SER A 26 60.75 -22.59 26.16
CA SER A 26 59.89 -21.97 27.19
C SER A 26 60.84 -21.45 28.29
N PRO A 27 60.53 -20.35 29.01
CA PRO A 27 59.50 -20.46 30.05
C PRO A 27 58.66 -19.20 30.34
N GLU A 28 57.60 -19.45 31.11
CA GLU A 28 56.99 -18.62 32.17
C GLU A 28 56.57 -17.17 31.89
N GLY A 29 55.24 -17.00 31.89
CA GLY A 29 54.61 -16.15 32.90
C GLY A 29 54.14 -14.79 32.43
N ASP A 30 52.90 -14.72 31.94
CA ASP A 30 52.06 -13.59 32.31
C ASP A 30 50.58 -13.99 32.36
N ALA A 31 49.93 -13.62 33.46
CA ALA A 31 48.57 -14.04 33.79
C ALA A 31 47.56 -13.56 32.73
N PRO A 32 46.51 -14.34 32.41
CA PRO A 32 45.41 -13.81 31.62
C PRO A 32 44.69 -12.77 32.50
N ARG A 33 44.93 -11.49 32.23
CA ARG A 33 44.06 -10.41 32.69
C ARG A 33 42.72 -10.65 32.02
N ALA A 34 41.83 -11.33 32.73
CA ALA A 34 40.45 -11.55 32.31
C ALA A 34 39.83 -10.17 32.08
N SER A 35 39.81 -9.74 30.82
CA SER A 35 39.03 -8.61 30.37
C SER A 35 37.58 -9.02 30.58
N THR A 36 37.04 -8.69 31.74
CA THR A 36 35.68 -9.01 32.11
C THR A 36 34.81 -8.06 31.30
N ALA A 37 34.50 -8.47 30.06
CA ALA A 37 33.59 -7.73 29.21
C ALA A 37 32.27 -7.55 29.99
N PRO A 38 31.74 -6.33 30.13
CA PRO A 38 30.56 -6.08 30.94
C PRO A 38 29.36 -6.73 30.26
N THR A 39 28.96 -7.88 30.80
CA THR A 39 27.82 -8.70 30.35
C THR A 39 26.49 -7.93 30.32
N GLY A 40 26.40 -6.82 31.07
CA GLY A 40 25.24 -5.92 31.08
C GLY A 40 24.98 -5.21 29.75
N ARG A 41 26.02 -4.79 29.02
CA ARG A 41 25.86 -4.07 27.73
C ARG A 41 25.31 -4.99 26.65
N ARG A 42 25.72 -6.27 26.64
CA ARG A 42 25.23 -7.29 25.71
C ARG A 42 23.76 -7.64 25.98
N ARG A 43 23.36 -7.73 27.25
CA ARG A 43 21.95 -7.96 27.63
C ARG A 43 21.06 -6.77 27.25
N TYR A 44 21.53 -5.55 27.47
CA TYR A 44 20.78 -4.34 27.09
C TYR A 44 20.59 -4.23 25.57
N LEU A 45 21.62 -4.57 24.78
CA LEU A 45 21.53 -4.59 23.31
C LEU A 45 20.56 -5.66 22.80
N ILE A 46 20.52 -6.85 23.41
CA ILE A 46 19.58 -7.93 23.05
C ILE A 46 18.13 -7.54 23.39
N VAL A 47 17.91 -6.95 24.58
CA VAL A 47 16.58 -6.51 25.00
C VAL A 47 16.11 -5.33 24.12
N ALA A 48 16.98 -4.36 23.86
CA ALA A 48 16.65 -3.24 22.98
C ALA A 48 16.37 -3.68 21.53
N SER A 49 17.12 -4.65 21.00
CA SER A 49 16.85 -5.19 19.66
C SER A 49 15.56 -5.99 19.62
N ALA A 50 15.26 -6.80 20.64
CA ALA A 50 14.00 -7.54 20.73
C ALA A 50 12.79 -6.59 20.80
N VAL A 51 12.88 -5.51 21.59
CA VAL A 51 11.82 -4.48 21.67
C VAL A 51 11.66 -3.75 20.35
N ALA A 52 12.74 -3.36 19.68
CA ALA A 52 12.67 -2.69 18.38
C ALA A 52 12.06 -3.58 17.29
N ILE A 53 12.41 -4.86 17.25
CA ILE A 53 11.82 -5.84 16.31
C ILE A 53 10.33 -6.03 16.59
N LEU A 54 9.94 -6.15 17.86
CA LEU A 54 8.53 -6.29 18.23
C LEU A 54 7.69 -5.07 17.84
N LEU A 55 8.23 -3.86 18.04
CA LEU A 55 7.57 -2.62 17.61
C LEU A 55 7.46 -2.54 16.09
N ALA A 56 8.53 -2.86 15.36
CA ALA A 56 8.53 -2.86 13.89
C ALA A 56 7.58 -3.92 13.31
N ALA A 57 7.49 -5.10 13.92
CA ALA A 57 6.54 -6.13 13.55
C ALA A 57 5.10 -5.69 13.83
N ALA A 58 4.83 -5.10 15.00
CA ALA A 58 3.50 -4.61 15.35
C ALA A 58 3.02 -3.51 14.39
N THR A 59 3.86 -2.53 14.06
CA THR A 59 3.50 -1.48 13.09
C THR A 59 3.27 -2.06 11.70
N SER A 60 4.13 -2.99 11.26
CA SER A 60 3.98 -3.62 9.94
C SER A 60 2.68 -4.43 9.83
N VAL A 61 2.29 -5.16 10.88
CA VAL A 61 1.02 -5.91 10.91
C VAL A 61 -0.20 -4.97 10.82
N VAL A 62 -0.16 -3.81 11.47
CA VAL A 62 -1.24 -2.80 11.39
C VAL A 62 -1.37 -2.23 9.98
N PHE A 63 -0.26 -1.89 9.32
CA PHE A 63 -0.30 -1.42 7.93
C PHE A 63 -0.77 -2.51 6.95
N LEU A 64 -0.41 -3.77 7.18
CA LEU A 64 -0.84 -4.89 6.34
C LEU A 64 -2.32 -5.27 6.52
N THR A 65 -2.98 -4.74 7.56
CA THR A 65 -4.40 -5.03 7.86
C THR A 65 -5.36 -3.92 7.45
N GLN A 66 -4.86 -2.73 7.09
CA GLN A 66 -5.69 -1.71 6.45
C GLN A 66 -5.86 -2.07 4.97
N ARG A 67 -6.94 -2.79 4.67
CA ARG A 67 -7.42 -2.92 3.29
C ARG A 67 -8.38 -1.77 3.02
N ASP A 68 -8.22 -1.15 1.86
CA ASP A 68 -9.17 -0.18 1.35
C ASP A 68 -10.56 -0.82 1.32
N SER A 69 -11.58 -0.04 1.69
CA SER A 69 -12.96 -0.52 1.63
C SER A 69 -13.38 -0.75 0.16
N PRO A 70 -14.42 -1.56 -0.11
CA PRO A 70 -14.97 -1.66 -1.46
C PRO A 70 -15.38 -0.31 -2.05
N LEU A 71 -15.80 0.64 -1.19
CA LEU A 71 -16.17 2.00 -1.59
C LEU A 71 -14.94 2.81 -2.01
N GLU A 72 -13.82 2.63 -1.30
CA GLU A 72 -12.55 3.28 -1.61
C GLU A 72 -11.92 2.69 -2.87
N GLU A 73 -11.92 1.38 -3.03
CA GLU A 73 -11.48 0.69 -4.25
C GLU A 73 -12.29 1.19 -5.47
N ALA A 74 -13.62 1.27 -5.36
CA ALA A 74 -14.45 1.77 -6.44
C ALA A 74 -14.12 3.22 -6.81
N ARG A 75 -13.82 4.08 -5.83
CA ARG A 75 -13.36 5.45 -6.09
C ARG A 75 -12.03 5.49 -6.82
N GLN A 76 -11.08 4.65 -6.43
CA GLN A 76 -9.77 4.58 -7.08
C GLN A 76 -9.90 4.10 -8.53
N THR A 77 -10.73 3.08 -8.77
CA THR A 77 -10.96 2.49 -10.09
C THR A 77 -11.72 3.44 -11.03
N CYS A 78 -12.82 4.03 -10.57
CA CYS A 78 -13.71 4.84 -11.41
C CYS A 78 -13.32 6.33 -11.49
N GLY A 79 -12.51 6.79 -10.53
CA GLY A 79 -12.08 8.18 -10.41
C GLY A 79 -13.19 9.11 -9.91
N ALA A 80 -12.81 10.15 -9.17
CA ALA A 80 -13.78 11.09 -8.59
C ALA A 80 -14.17 12.25 -9.52
N GLY A 81 -13.37 12.54 -10.56
CA GLY A 81 -13.37 13.89 -11.12
C GLY A 81 -12.78 14.87 -10.09
N ARG A 82 -13.50 15.95 -9.75
CA ARG A 82 -13.14 16.82 -8.60
C ARG A 82 -13.49 16.13 -7.28
N ASP A 83 -12.78 16.47 -6.21
CA ASP A 83 -12.85 15.78 -4.91
C ASP A 83 -14.25 15.73 -4.27
N ASP A 84 -15.17 16.57 -4.72
CA ASP A 84 -16.50 16.68 -4.15
C ASP A 84 -17.58 15.85 -4.88
N TRP A 85 -17.35 15.32 -6.09
CA TRP A 85 -18.39 14.60 -6.83
C TRP A 85 -18.53 13.12 -6.47
N ALA A 86 -17.42 12.48 -6.16
CA ALA A 86 -17.40 11.27 -5.35
C ALA A 86 -16.69 11.67 -4.06
N MET A 87 -17.25 11.44 -2.88
CA MET A 87 -16.64 11.80 -1.60
C MET A 87 -16.71 10.59 -0.65
N LEU A 88 -15.55 10.12 -0.21
CA LEU A 88 -15.48 9.13 0.86
C LEU A 88 -15.73 9.84 2.20
N GLY A 89 -16.48 9.19 3.07
CA GLY A 89 -16.75 9.60 4.43
C GLY A 89 -16.56 8.43 5.40
N ASP A 90 -16.73 8.71 6.69
CA ASP A 90 -16.77 7.71 7.76
C ASP A 90 -15.59 6.72 7.72
N ASP A 91 -14.38 7.25 7.57
CA ASP A 91 -13.13 6.48 7.45
C ASP A 91 -13.18 5.41 6.34
N GLY A 92 -13.84 5.74 5.22
CA GLY A 92 -13.98 4.86 4.05
C GLY A 92 -15.25 4.00 4.06
N ASN A 93 -16.09 4.11 5.09
CA ASN A 93 -17.33 3.32 5.23
C ASN A 93 -18.56 3.97 4.58
N SER A 94 -18.43 5.19 4.05
CA SER A 94 -19.47 5.81 3.22
C SER A 94 -18.92 6.45 1.96
N LEU A 95 -19.74 6.48 0.91
CA LEU A 95 -19.44 7.10 -0.37
C LEU A 95 -20.63 7.92 -0.84
N THR A 96 -20.43 9.22 -0.99
CA THR A 96 -21.39 10.13 -1.62
C THR A 96 -21.05 10.30 -3.09
N LEU A 97 -22.02 10.04 -3.98
CA LEU A 97 -21.92 10.26 -5.42
C LEU A 97 -22.89 11.36 -5.85
N ARG A 98 -22.41 12.32 -6.65
CA ARG A 98 -23.22 13.38 -7.26
C ARG A 98 -23.01 13.39 -8.76
N SER A 99 -24.07 13.14 -9.52
CA SER A 99 -24.02 13.21 -10.98
C SER A 99 -24.31 14.61 -11.50
N VAL A 100 -24.00 14.83 -12.77
CA VAL A 100 -24.32 16.08 -13.48
C VAL A 100 -25.84 16.31 -13.57
N GLY A 101 -26.25 17.56 -13.34
CA GLY A 101 -27.59 18.07 -13.61
C GLY A 101 -27.55 19.25 -14.59
N LYS A 102 -28.70 19.86 -14.90
CA LYS A 102 -28.75 21.02 -15.81
C LYS A 102 -27.97 22.23 -15.26
N GLU A 103 -28.03 22.43 -13.95
CA GLU A 103 -27.47 23.61 -13.25
C GLU A 103 -26.27 23.25 -12.36
N ARG A 104 -25.94 21.95 -12.24
CA ARG A 104 -24.85 21.43 -11.39
C ARG A 104 -23.90 20.57 -12.19
N THR A 105 -22.60 20.79 -11.95
CA THR A 105 -21.55 19.87 -12.41
C THR A 105 -21.44 18.69 -11.46
N GLY A 106 -21.03 17.54 -11.98
CA GLY A 106 -20.95 16.29 -11.24
C GLY A 106 -20.34 15.18 -12.09
N LEU A 107 -20.41 13.95 -11.59
CA LEU A 107 -20.05 12.74 -12.32
C LEU A 107 -20.85 12.66 -13.62
N LYS A 108 -20.15 12.38 -14.72
CA LYS A 108 -20.81 12.03 -15.98
C LYS A 108 -21.49 10.67 -15.84
N LEU A 109 -22.46 10.41 -16.72
CA LEU A 109 -23.22 9.16 -16.70
C LEU A 109 -22.31 7.93 -16.80
N GLU A 110 -21.26 7.98 -17.61
CA GLU A 110 -20.31 6.87 -17.78
C GLU A 110 -19.50 6.60 -16.50
N GLN A 111 -19.16 7.67 -15.75
CA GLN A 111 -18.47 7.52 -14.46
C GLN A 111 -19.40 6.98 -13.40
N LEU A 112 -20.64 7.49 -13.33
CA LEU A 112 -21.66 6.97 -12.42
C LEU A 112 -21.90 5.47 -12.68
N GLN A 113 -22.01 5.06 -13.95
CA GLN A 113 -22.16 3.65 -14.33
C GLN A 113 -20.95 2.80 -13.94
N CYS A 114 -19.73 3.34 -14.03
CA CYS A 114 -18.55 2.66 -13.48
C CYS A 114 -18.73 2.37 -11.99
N TYR A 115 -19.12 3.36 -11.18
CA TYR A 115 -19.36 3.15 -9.75
C TYR A 115 -20.44 2.09 -9.47
N LEU A 116 -21.59 2.17 -10.16
CA LEU A 116 -22.67 1.20 -9.97
C LEU A 116 -22.22 -0.22 -10.34
N THR A 117 -21.38 -0.36 -11.37
CA THR A 117 -20.84 -1.66 -11.81
C THR A 117 -19.81 -2.20 -10.82
N GLU A 118 -18.85 -1.37 -10.41
CA GLU A 118 -17.76 -1.74 -9.50
C GLU A 118 -18.29 -2.13 -8.11
N LEU A 119 -19.33 -1.43 -7.65
CA LEU A 119 -20.03 -1.73 -6.41
C LEU A 119 -21.11 -2.82 -6.55
N LYS A 120 -21.19 -3.46 -7.72
CA LYS A 120 -22.07 -4.60 -8.03
C LYS A 120 -23.54 -4.34 -7.67
N VAL A 121 -24.00 -3.12 -7.93
CA VAL A 121 -25.40 -2.74 -7.71
C VAL A 121 -26.30 -3.66 -8.55
N PRO A 122 -27.28 -4.37 -7.96
CA PRO A 122 -28.13 -5.28 -8.73
C PRO A 122 -28.98 -4.53 -9.77
N ASP A 123 -29.29 -5.18 -10.89
CA ASP A 123 -30.11 -4.61 -11.97
C ASP A 123 -31.45 -4.04 -11.47
N ALA A 124 -32.07 -4.67 -10.48
CA ALA A 124 -33.31 -4.17 -9.88
C ALA A 124 -33.10 -2.81 -9.18
N VAL A 125 -32.01 -2.64 -8.44
CA VAL A 125 -31.68 -1.38 -7.77
C VAL A 125 -31.29 -0.32 -8.80
N ILE A 126 -30.55 -0.70 -9.85
CA ILE A 126 -30.25 0.18 -10.99
C ILE A 126 -31.56 0.68 -11.64
N ALA A 127 -32.52 -0.21 -11.88
CA ALA A 127 -33.81 0.16 -12.47
C ALA A 127 -34.60 1.15 -11.60
N GLU A 128 -34.56 0.98 -10.27
CA GLU A 128 -35.17 1.94 -9.33
C GLU A 128 -34.45 3.31 -9.37
N ILE A 129 -33.11 3.32 -9.42
CA ILE A 129 -32.31 4.55 -9.56
C ILE A 129 -32.67 5.28 -10.86
N GLU A 130 -32.67 4.59 -11.99
CA GLU A 130 -32.99 5.16 -13.31
C GLU A 130 -34.45 5.62 -13.42
N GLY A 131 -35.37 4.94 -12.72
CA GLY A 131 -36.79 5.28 -12.66
C GLY A 131 -37.14 6.41 -11.70
N THR A 132 -36.21 6.82 -10.83
CA THR A 132 -36.48 7.82 -9.79
C THR A 132 -36.70 9.21 -10.37
N ARG A 133 -37.82 9.85 -10.04
CA ARG A 133 -38.14 11.22 -10.44
C ARG A 133 -38.03 12.16 -9.25
N ALA A 134 -37.95 13.46 -9.53
CA ALA A 134 -37.85 14.49 -8.50
C ALA A 134 -38.98 14.46 -7.45
N LEU A 135 -40.19 14.07 -7.86
CA LEU A 135 -41.35 14.03 -6.98
C LEU A 135 -41.40 12.77 -6.10
N ASP A 136 -40.58 11.77 -6.40
CA ASP A 136 -40.58 10.51 -5.64
C ASP A 136 -39.80 10.68 -4.31
N GLY A 137 -39.04 11.76 -4.16
CA GLY A 137 -38.28 12.06 -2.94
C GLY A 137 -37.08 11.14 -2.77
N ARG A 138 -36.67 10.90 -1.50
CA ARG A 138 -35.54 10.01 -1.20
C ARG A 138 -35.96 8.56 -1.29
N GLN A 139 -35.27 7.80 -2.12
CA GLN A 139 -35.39 6.36 -2.28
C GLN A 139 -34.24 5.65 -1.57
N SER A 140 -34.33 4.32 -1.44
CA SER A 140 -33.31 3.48 -0.82
C SER A 140 -33.29 2.08 -1.41
N GLY A 141 -32.14 1.41 -1.28
CA GLY A 141 -31.93 0.03 -1.73
C GLY A 141 -30.76 -0.59 -0.97
N GLU A 142 -30.74 -1.92 -0.91
CA GLU A 142 -29.75 -2.70 -0.16
C GLU A 142 -29.30 -3.89 -1.02
N TRP A 143 -28.02 -4.22 -0.96
CA TRP A 143 -27.43 -5.38 -1.62
C TRP A 143 -26.09 -5.75 -0.98
N GLU A 144 -25.74 -7.04 -1.00
CA GLU A 144 -24.55 -7.57 -0.31
C GLU A 144 -24.44 -6.99 1.12
N ASP A 145 -23.28 -6.43 1.48
CA ASP A 145 -23.02 -5.76 2.76
C ASP A 145 -23.12 -4.23 2.59
N MET A 146 -24.01 -3.74 1.73
CA MET A 146 -24.17 -2.32 1.41
C MET A 146 -25.64 -1.88 1.47
N GLY A 147 -25.83 -0.65 1.94
CA GLY A 147 -27.07 0.09 1.81
C GLY A 147 -26.84 1.38 1.04
N ALA A 148 -27.84 1.83 0.30
CA ALA A 148 -27.81 3.12 -0.36
C ALA A 148 -29.11 3.89 -0.21
N SER A 149 -29.00 5.21 -0.24
CA SER A 149 -30.14 6.10 -0.42
C SER A 149 -29.83 7.19 -1.42
N TRP A 150 -30.83 7.56 -2.21
CA TRP A 150 -30.64 8.52 -3.29
C TRP A 150 -31.85 9.42 -3.50
N ILE A 151 -31.61 10.56 -4.13
CA ILE A 151 -32.62 11.46 -4.67
C ILE A 151 -32.16 11.91 -6.06
N TYR A 152 -33.11 12.23 -6.92
CA TYR A 152 -32.83 12.81 -8.23
C TYR A 152 -33.54 14.16 -8.38
N HIS A 153 -32.88 15.14 -8.99
CA HIS A 153 -33.53 16.33 -9.51
C HIS A 153 -32.93 16.69 -10.88
N PRO A 154 -33.71 17.08 -11.90
CA PRO A 154 -33.16 17.43 -13.21
C PRO A 154 -32.08 18.52 -13.18
N ASP A 155 -32.18 19.47 -12.25
CA ASP A 155 -31.23 20.58 -12.16
C ASP A 155 -29.95 20.21 -11.39
N ASP A 156 -30.08 19.35 -10.37
CA ASP A 156 -28.96 18.97 -9.50
C ASP A 156 -28.31 17.62 -9.83
N GLY A 157 -28.96 16.79 -10.64
CA GLY A 157 -28.56 15.41 -10.93
C GLY A 157 -29.01 14.42 -9.86
N LEU A 158 -28.40 13.23 -9.89
CA LEU A 158 -28.53 12.20 -8.86
C LEU A 158 -27.62 12.57 -7.69
N GLN A 159 -28.14 12.45 -6.47
CA GLN A 159 -27.36 12.48 -5.24
C GLN A 159 -27.58 11.17 -4.51
N MET A 160 -26.52 10.41 -4.30
CA MET A 160 -26.55 9.08 -3.71
C MET A 160 -25.55 8.99 -2.57
N ILE A 161 -25.92 8.30 -1.51
CA ILE A 161 -25.06 7.95 -0.38
C ILE A 161 -25.11 6.43 -0.27
N ILE A 162 -23.94 5.80 -0.28
CA ILE A 162 -23.76 4.36 -0.07
C ILE A 162 -22.99 4.18 1.24
N THR A 163 -23.40 3.21 2.05
CA THR A 163 -22.77 2.87 3.33
C THR A 163 -22.55 1.36 3.38
N LEU A 164 -21.45 0.94 4.00
CA LEU A 164 -21.30 -0.46 4.38
C LEU A 164 -22.27 -0.78 5.53
N SER A 165 -22.90 -1.94 5.46
CA SER A 165 -23.75 -2.51 6.52
C SER A 165 -22.89 -3.29 7.50
N ASP A 166 -23.18 -3.17 8.80
CA ASP A 166 -22.48 -3.87 9.90
C ASP A 166 -22.82 -5.37 10.00
#